data_AF-A0A1D2ML43-F1
#
_entry.id   AF-A0A1D2ML43-F1
#
_cell.length_a   1.000
_cell.length_b   1.000
_cell.length_c   1.000
_cell.angle_alpha   90.00
_cell.angle_beta   90.00
_cell.angle_gamma   90.00
#
_symmetry.space_group_name_H-M   'P 1'
#
loop_
_entity.id
_entity.type
_entity.pdbx_description
1 polymer ?
#
loop_
_entity_poly.entity_id
_entity_poly.type
_entity_poly.pdbx_seq_one_letter_code
_entity_poly.pdbx_strand_id
1 'polypeptide(L)'
;MSITFNNRGHDGHLLVTLDAPITRLQCKASIEFKADTRLEKFGRSGVNYIVIVLCISSVFLCCRAIYRAQQLKWEIIIFFKTMRNCEMTTNDKLKFVNFWYVLIITNDILIVFGSVLKETIENKQLTGDAWNFCSLLLGIGNLFMWMGVLRYLGFFRRYNILVLTLKHHTLDDIGMLICDSQRRRLLTSSDSILLWCFGRLYLYTFCVLFAYVVISLFVALILDAYEVIKIYYTTGFPKSLLEEFMNGA
;
A
#
# COMPACT_ATOMS: atom_id res chain seq x y z
N MET A 1 7.80 16.13 -34.20
CA MET A 1 7.94 17.49 -33.65
C MET A 1 7.04 18.39 -34.47
N SER A 2 6.08 19.04 -33.84
CA SER A 2 5.15 19.98 -34.48
C SER A 2 5.13 21.27 -33.68
N ILE A 3 5.30 22.40 -34.36
CA ILE A 3 5.18 23.73 -33.76
C ILE A 3 3.81 24.26 -34.17
N THR A 4 2.95 24.51 -33.19
CA THR A 4 1.59 25.02 -33.38
C THR A 4 1.50 26.46 -32.91
N PHE A 5 1.14 27.35 -33.84
CA PHE A 5 0.88 28.77 -33.59
C PHE A 5 -0.63 28.96 -33.46
N ASN A 6 -1.10 29.20 -32.24
CA ASN A 6 -2.52 29.37 -31.96
C ASN A 6 -2.87 30.86 -31.85
N ASN A 7 -3.64 31.34 -32.82
CA ASN A 7 -4.15 32.72 -32.87
C ASN A 7 -5.68 32.79 -32.67
N ARG A 8 -6.31 31.82 -32.01
CA ARG A 8 -7.78 31.80 -31.83
C ARG A 8 -8.35 33.00 -31.08
N GLY A 9 -7.56 33.62 -30.20
CA GLY A 9 -8.01 34.73 -29.37
C GLY A 9 -8.12 36.07 -30.10
N HIS A 10 -7.38 36.24 -31.21
CA HIS A 10 -7.28 37.51 -31.96
C HIS A 10 -7.03 38.75 -31.05
N ASP A 11 -6.40 38.56 -29.91
CA ASP A 11 -6.15 39.57 -28.86
C ASP A 11 -4.77 40.23 -28.98
N GLY A 12 -4.06 39.96 -30.07
CA GLY A 12 -2.69 40.42 -30.29
C GLY A 12 -1.64 39.52 -29.64
N HIS A 13 -2.02 38.44 -28.95
CA HIS A 13 -1.09 37.48 -28.36
C HIS A 13 -1.12 36.15 -29.15
N LEU A 14 0.03 35.73 -29.68
CA LEU A 14 0.17 34.48 -30.43
C LEU A 14 0.78 33.39 -29.54
N LEU A 15 -0.02 32.41 -29.12
CA LEU A 15 0.47 31.29 -28.32
C LEU A 15 1.23 30.30 -29.21
N VAL A 16 2.54 30.16 -28.97
CA VAL A 16 3.39 29.19 -29.67
C VAL A 16 3.59 27.98 -28.77
N THR A 17 3.19 26.80 -29.25
CA THR A 17 3.35 25.53 -28.54
C THR A 17 4.22 24.60 -29.36
N LEU A 18 5.18 23.96 -28.70
CA LEU A 18 6.06 22.97 -29.29
C LEU A 18 5.69 21.60 -28.75
N ASP A 19 5.18 20.72 -29.61
CA ASP A 19 4.88 19.34 -29.27
C ASP A 19 5.93 18.40 -29.87
N ALA A 20 6.62 17.68 -29.00
CA ALA A 20 7.70 16.77 -29.34
C ALA A 20 7.44 15.40 -28.69
N PRO A 21 6.60 14.55 -29.31
CA PRO A 21 6.32 13.23 -28.77
C PRO A 21 7.60 12.38 -28.74
N ILE A 22 7.92 11.85 -27.57
CA ILE A 22 9.13 11.05 -27.33
C ILE A 22 8.90 9.63 -27.86
N THR A 23 9.70 9.20 -28.83
CA THR A 23 9.69 7.82 -29.33
C THR A 23 10.94 7.09 -28.86
N ARG A 24 10.75 5.94 -28.18
CA ARG A 24 11.87 5.10 -27.74
C ARG A 24 12.33 4.19 -28.88
N LEU A 25 13.36 4.62 -29.61
CA LEU A 25 14.02 3.79 -30.62
C LEU A 25 15.02 2.84 -29.96
N GLN A 26 15.06 1.59 -30.42
CA GLN A 26 16.13 0.68 -30.05
C GLN A 26 17.30 0.87 -31.03
N CYS A 27 18.37 1.51 -30.58
CA CYS A 27 19.58 1.64 -31.38
C CYS A 27 20.20 0.26 -31.61
N LYS A 28 20.29 -0.16 -32.88
CA LYS A 28 21.14 -1.28 -33.31
C LYS A 28 22.58 -0.77 -33.37
N ALA A 29 23.25 -0.64 -32.22
CA ALA A 29 24.70 -0.44 -32.17
C ALA A 29 25.36 -1.78 -31.84
N SER A 30 26.20 -2.28 -32.75
CA SER A 30 27.00 -3.49 -32.59
C SER A 30 28.32 -3.15 -31.90
N ILE A 31 28.29 -3.03 -30.58
CA ILE A 31 29.48 -3.13 -29.74
C ILE A 31 29.13 -4.07 -28.60
N GLU A 32 29.87 -5.17 -28.51
CA GLU A 32 29.60 -6.31 -27.64
C GLU A 32 29.61 -5.94 -26.15
N PHE A 33 28.42 -5.89 -25.55
CA PHE A 33 28.13 -6.12 -24.12
C PHE A 33 26.78 -6.87 -24.02
N LYS A 34 26.69 -8.02 -24.70
CA LYS A 34 25.41 -8.72 -24.94
C LYS A 34 24.97 -9.62 -23.78
N ALA A 35 25.84 -9.86 -22.79
CA ALA A 35 25.56 -10.70 -21.63
C ALA A 35 24.86 -9.94 -20.48
N ASP A 36 25.32 -8.71 -20.15
CA ASP A 36 24.78 -7.94 -19.01
C ASP A 36 23.31 -7.55 -19.19
N THR A 37 22.96 -6.97 -20.32
CA THR A 37 21.60 -6.45 -20.56
C THR A 37 20.52 -7.53 -20.62
N ARG A 38 20.86 -8.78 -21.00
CA ARG A 38 19.91 -9.91 -20.97
C ARG A 38 19.68 -10.43 -19.56
N LEU A 39 20.75 -10.54 -18.78
CA LEU A 39 20.67 -11.01 -17.39
C LEU A 39 19.90 -10.00 -16.53
N GLU A 40 20.14 -8.69 -16.72
CA GLU A 40 19.40 -7.63 -16.03
C GLU A 40 17.91 -7.63 -16.39
N LYS A 41 17.56 -7.79 -17.68
CA LYS A 41 16.16 -7.92 -18.12
C LYS A 41 15.48 -9.15 -17.52
N PHE A 42 16.17 -10.29 -17.55
CA PHE A 42 15.67 -11.54 -16.99
C PHE A 42 15.48 -11.43 -15.47
N GLY A 43 16.45 -10.82 -14.77
CA GLY A 43 16.36 -10.54 -13.34
C GLY A 43 15.19 -9.61 -12.99
N ARG A 44 15.01 -8.51 -13.74
CA ARG A 44 13.92 -7.56 -13.51
C ARG A 44 12.54 -8.17 -13.73
N SER A 45 12.36 -8.90 -14.83
CA SER A 45 11.11 -9.60 -15.13
C SER A 45 10.85 -10.72 -14.11
N GLY A 46 11.88 -11.49 -13.72
CA GLY A 46 11.80 -12.51 -12.69
C GLY A 46 11.33 -11.98 -11.34
N VAL A 47 11.85 -10.83 -10.89
CA VAL A 47 11.40 -10.17 -9.66
C VAL A 47 9.92 -9.75 -9.76
N ASN A 48 9.48 -9.18 -10.90
CA ASN A 48 8.07 -8.83 -11.11
C ASN A 48 7.16 -10.07 -10.98
N TYR A 49 7.53 -11.22 -11.57
CA TYR A 49 6.75 -12.46 -11.46
C TYR A 49 6.68 -13.00 -10.03
N ILE A 50 7.79 -12.96 -9.28
CA ILE A 50 7.81 -13.38 -7.88
C ILE A 50 6.84 -12.54 -7.05
N VAL A 51 6.85 -11.21 -7.24
CA VAL A 51 5.92 -10.29 -6.55
C VAL A 51 4.47 -10.65 -6.86
N ILE A 52 4.13 -10.91 -8.13
CA ILE A 52 2.78 -11.30 -8.52
C ILE A 52 2.34 -12.59 -7.82
N VAL A 53 3.21 -13.61 -7.78
CA VAL A 53 2.90 -14.89 -7.11
C VAL A 53 2.67 -14.67 -5.61
N LEU A 54 3.52 -13.87 -4.95
CA LEU A 54 3.36 -13.53 -3.54
C LEU A 54 2.03 -12.82 -3.26
N CYS A 55 1.65 -11.83 -4.08
CA CYS A 55 0.37 -11.14 -3.96
C CYS A 55 -0.82 -12.09 -4.19
N ILE A 56 -0.78 -12.98 -5.18
CA ILE A 56 -1.85 -13.96 -5.42
C ILE A 56 -2.01 -14.90 -4.20
N SER A 57 -0.89 -15.37 -3.64
CA SER A 57 -0.93 -16.23 -2.45
C SER A 57 -1.51 -15.48 -1.23
N SER A 58 -1.18 -14.20 -1.06
CA SER A 58 -1.70 -13.32 -0.01
C SER A 58 -3.21 -13.11 -0.15
N VAL A 59 -3.69 -12.78 -1.35
CA VAL A 59 -5.12 -12.62 -1.64
C VAL A 59 -5.88 -13.90 -1.32
N PHE A 60 -5.37 -15.06 -1.75
CA PHE A 60 -6.03 -16.33 -1.47
C PHE A 60 -6.18 -16.60 0.03
N LEU A 61 -5.12 -16.40 0.81
CA LEU A 61 -5.14 -16.58 2.26
C LEU A 61 -6.10 -15.58 2.95
N CYS A 62 -6.09 -14.32 2.52
CA CYS A 62 -6.96 -13.29 3.07
C CYS A 62 -8.44 -13.55 2.72
N CYS A 63 -8.73 -13.96 1.48
CA CYS A 63 -10.07 -14.36 1.05
C CYS A 63 -10.60 -15.53 1.87
N ARG A 64 -9.77 -16.56 2.14
CA ARG A 64 -10.14 -17.67 3.01
C ARG A 64 -10.45 -17.21 4.43
N ALA A 65 -9.67 -16.29 4.98
CA ALA A 65 -9.90 -15.74 6.31
C ALA A 65 -11.22 -14.94 6.39
N ILE A 66 -11.50 -14.11 5.39
CA ILE A 66 -12.78 -13.36 5.30
C ILE A 66 -13.95 -14.33 5.12
N TYR A 67 -13.81 -15.34 4.27
CA TYR A 67 -14.87 -16.33 4.03
C TYR A 67 -15.29 -17.03 5.32
N ARG A 68 -14.32 -17.49 6.13
CA ARG A 68 -14.60 -18.08 7.45
C ARG A 68 -15.27 -17.08 8.41
N ALA A 69 -14.86 -15.82 8.40
CA ALA A 69 -15.49 -14.78 9.21
C ALA A 69 -16.95 -14.51 8.79
N GLN A 70 -17.24 -14.57 7.48
CA GLN A 70 -18.61 -14.44 6.99
C GLN A 70 -19.46 -15.66 7.33
N GLN A 71 -18.90 -16.88 7.23
CA GLN A 71 -19.59 -18.09 7.66
C GLN A 71 -20.02 -17.99 9.13
N LEU A 72 -19.12 -17.55 10.00
CA LEU A 72 -19.44 -17.32 11.41
C LEU A 72 -20.53 -16.26 11.59
N LYS A 73 -20.49 -15.17 10.81
CA LYS A 73 -21.53 -14.14 10.83
C LYS A 73 -22.91 -14.71 10.48
N TRP A 74 -22.99 -15.57 9.47
CA TRP A 74 -24.25 -16.20 9.05
C TRP A 74 -24.84 -17.09 10.15
N GLU A 75 -24.03 -17.93 10.78
CA GLU A 75 -24.46 -18.80 11.89
C GLU A 75 -24.99 -17.99 13.08
N ILE A 76 -24.30 -16.90 13.44
CA ILE A 76 -24.71 -16.03 14.55
C ILE A 76 -26.02 -15.30 14.25
N ILE A 77 -26.21 -14.83 13.01
CA ILE A 77 -27.47 -14.17 12.61
C ILE A 77 -28.65 -15.13 12.73
N ILE A 78 -28.48 -16.38 12.27
CA ILE A 78 -29.51 -17.42 12.36
C ILE A 78 -29.83 -17.72 13.83
N PHE A 79 -28.79 -17.93 14.66
CA PHE A 79 -28.95 -18.19 16.09
C PHE A 79 -29.69 -17.07 16.83
N PHE A 80 -29.35 -15.80 16.58
CA PHE A 80 -30.00 -14.65 17.24
C PHE A 80 -31.47 -14.50 16.85
N LYS A 81 -31.82 -14.79 15.59
CA LYS A 81 -33.20 -14.75 15.11
C LYS A 81 -34.04 -15.84 15.79
N THR A 82 -33.49 -17.04 15.96
CA THR A 82 -34.19 -18.17 16.58
C THR A 82 -34.33 -18.07 18.09
N MET A 83 -33.29 -17.63 18.82
CA MET A 83 -33.29 -17.62 20.28
C MET A 83 -33.86 -16.33 20.89
N ARG A 84 -33.69 -15.18 20.23
CA ARG A 84 -34.00 -13.85 20.81
C ARG A 84 -34.97 -13.00 19.98
N ASN A 85 -35.45 -13.50 18.84
CA ASN A 85 -36.41 -12.80 17.96
C ASN A 85 -36.01 -11.34 17.64
N CYS A 86 -34.70 -11.07 17.59
CA CYS A 86 -34.12 -9.74 17.40
C CYS A 86 -33.16 -9.77 16.21
N GLU A 87 -33.17 -8.73 15.39
CA GLU A 87 -32.25 -8.58 14.26
C GLU A 87 -31.04 -7.72 14.63
N MET A 88 -29.84 -8.14 14.22
CA MET A 88 -28.60 -7.40 14.52
C MET A 88 -28.50 -6.09 13.72
N THR A 89 -28.13 -5.01 14.41
CA THR A 89 -27.84 -3.70 13.83
C THR A 89 -26.62 -3.76 12.90
N THR A 90 -26.60 -2.92 11.85
CA THR A 90 -25.52 -2.86 10.84
C THR A 90 -24.14 -2.61 11.47
N ASN A 91 -24.08 -1.86 12.58
CA ASN A 91 -22.84 -1.58 13.30
C ASN A 91 -22.23 -2.85 13.95
N ASP A 92 -23.08 -3.78 14.40
CA ASP A 92 -22.61 -5.07 14.92
C ASP A 92 -22.18 -6.02 13.80
N LYS A 93 -22.84 -5.96 12.64
CA LYS A 93 -22.41 -6.69 11.44
C LYS A 93 -21.03 -6.25 10.94
N LEU A 94 -20.70 -4.95 11.07
CA LEU A 94 -19.39 -4.39 10.70
C LEU A 94 -18.24 -4.87 11.58
N LYS A 95 -18.49 -5.31 12.83
CA LYS A 95 -17.47 -5.91 13.69
C LYS A 95 -16.91 -7.24 13.14
N PHE A 96 -17.68 -7.94 12.32
CA PHE A 96 -17.27 -9.21 11.69
C PHE A 96 -16.38 -8.99 10.46
N VAL A 97 -16.32 -7.78 9.92
CA VAL A 97 -15.44 -7.44 8.79
C VAL A 97 -14.15 -6.84 9.34
N ASN A 98 -13.05 -7.57 9.20
CA ASN A 98 -11.74 -7.05 9.55
C ASN A 98 -11.21 -6.17 8.41
N PHE A 99 -11.29 -4.86 8.60
CA PHE A 99 -10.82 -3.83 7.66
C PHE A 99 -9.37 -4.03 7.21
N TRP A 100 -8.51 -4.61 8.04
CA TRP A 100 -7.11 -4.88 7.66
C TRP A 100 -7.01 -5.90 6.53
N TYR A 101 -7.83 -6.95 6.53
CA TYR A 101 -7.84 -7.93 5.42
C TYR A 101 -8.37 -7.31 4.12
N VAL A 102 -9.36 -6.42 4.22
CA VAL A 102 -9.88 -5.69 3.04
C VAL A 102 -8.80 -4.76 2.46
N LEU A 103 -8.03 -4.10 3.31
CA LEU A 103 -6.92 -3.24 2.90
C LEU A 103 -5.80 -4.03 2.23
N ILE A 104 -5.44 -5.21 2.75
CA ILE A 104 -4.45 -6.12 2.15
C ILE A 104 -4.92 -6.60 0.77
N ILE A 105 -6.17 -7.04 0.63
CA ILE A 105 -6.70 -7.51 -0.67
C ILE A 105 -6.70 -6.38 -1.70
N THR A 106 -7.15 -5.18 -1.30
CA THR A 106 -7.14 -4.01 -2.19
C THR A 106 -5.72 -3.69 -2.63
N ASN A 107 -4.76 -3.72 -1.70
CA ASN A 107 -3.36 -3.50 -1.98
C ASN A 107 -2.78 -4.49 -3.01
N ASP A 108 -3.01 -5.78 -2.79
CA ASP A 108 -2.49 -6.84 -3.66
C ASP A 108 -3.06 -6.72 -5.08
N ILE A 109 -4.34 -6.37 -5.25
CA ILE A 109 -4.95 -6.14 -6.58
C ILE A 109 -4.25 -4.98 -7.30
N LEU A 110 -3.98 -3.88 -6.60
CA LEU A 110 -3.26 -2.73 -7.17
C LEU A 110 -1.83 -3.12 -7.59
N ILE A 111 -1.10 -3.86 -6.75
CA ILE A 111 0.28 -4.27 -7.07
C ILE A 111 0.32 -5.24 -8.25
N VAL A 112 -0.62 -6.20 -8.31
CA VAL A 112 -0.71 -7.15 -9.44
C VAL A 112 -1.00 -6.41 -10.74
N PHE A 113 -2.01 -5.54 -10.77
CA PHE A 113 -2.37 -4.79 -11.99
C PHE A 113 -1.24 -3.85 -12.43
N GLY A 114 -0.57 -3.18 -11.48
CA GLY A 114 0.57 -2.31 -11.76
C GLY A 114 1.78 -3.09 -12.31
N SER A 115 2.02 -4.30 -11.79
CA SER A 115 3.12 -5.16 -12.25
C SER A 115 2.87 -5.72 -13.65
N VAL A 116 1.62 -6.08 -13.98
CA VAL A 116 1.24 -6.51 -15.33
C VAL A 116 1.38 -5.37 -16.35
N LEU A 117 0.95 -4.17 -15.98
CA LEU A 117 1.08 -2.98 -16.83
C LEU A 117 2.56 -2.63 -17.08
N LYS A 118 3.40 -2.70 -16.04
CA LYS A 118 4.85 -2.50 -16.13
C LYS A 118 5.51 -3.48 -17.10
N GLU A 119 5.19 -4.76 -17.00
CA GLU A 119 5.72 -5.80 -17.89
C GLU A 119 5.30 -5.56 -19.35
N THR A 120 4.06 -5.16 -19.58
CA THR A 120 3.52 -4.85 -20.92
C THR A 120 4.25 -3.65 -21.56
N ILE A 121 4.61 -2.66 -20.75
CA ILE A 121 5.40 -1.50 -21.14
C ILE A 121 6.85 -1.90 -21.46
N GLU A 122 7.47 -2.74 -20.63
CA GLU A 122 8.86 -3.21 -20.82
C GLU A 122 9.01 -4.11 -22.06
N ASN A 123 7.96 -4.85 -22.41
CA ASN A 123 7.83 -5.63 -23.64
C ASN A 123 7.43 -4.80 -24.87
N LYS A 124 7.34 -3.47 -24.72
CA LYS A 124 7.04 -2.50 -25.80
C LYS A 124 5.69 -2.73 -26.49
N GLN A 125 4.76 -3.43 -25.86
CA GLN A 125 3.41 -3.63 -26.39
C GLN A 125 2.52 -2.40 -26.20
N LEU A 126 2.79 -1.58 -25.17
CA LEU A 126 2.12 -0.29 -24.96
C LEU A 126 3.14 0.83 -24.74
N THR A 127 2.92 1.97 -25.41
CA THR A 127 3.71 3.21 -25.23
C THR A 127 2.75 4.40 -25.10
N GLY A 128 3.03 5.34 -24.19
CA GLY A 128 2.22 6.54 -23.94
C GLY A 128 1.87 6.75 -22.46
N ASP A 129 0.67 7.27 -22.18
CA ASP A 129 0.15 7.63 -20.85
C ASP A 129 0.12 6.47 -19.84
N ALA A 130 0.23 5.22 -20.30
CA ALA A 130 0.29 4.03 -19.47
C ALA A 130 1.41 4.08 -18.41
N TRP A 131 2.52 4.78 -18.66
CA TRP A 131 3.59 4.98 -17.67
C TRP A 131 3.12 5.79 -16.45
N ASN A 132 2.31 6.83 -16.68
CA ASN A 132 1.79 7.67 -15.61
C ASN A 132 0.81 6.87 -14.75
N PHE A 133 -0.08 6.11 -15.37
CA PHE A 133 -1.00 5.21 -14.68
C PHE A 133 -0.26 4.09 -13.93
N CYS A 134 0.74 3.47 -14.54
CA CYS A 134 1.57 2.43 -13.91
C CYS A 134 2.28 2.94 -12.66
N SER A 135 2.90 4.12 -12.76
CA SER A 135 3.65 4.73 -11.67
C SER A 135 2.73 5.14 -10.52
N LEU A 136 1.56 5.70 -10.83
CA LEU A 136 0.55 6.06 -9.84
C LEU A 136 0.04 4.82 -9.09
N LEU A 137 -0.29 3.76 -9.82
CA LEU A 137 -0.90 2.56 -9.25
C LEU A 137 0.07 1.77 -8.35
N LEU A 138 1.33 1.63 -8.78
CA LEU A 138 2.40 1.05 -7.95
C LEU A 138 2.73 1.96 -6.75
N GLY A 139 2.68 3.28 -6.92
CA GLY A 139 2.85 4.24 -5.83
C GLY A 139 1.78 4.12 -4.76
N ILE A 140 0.50 4.10 -5.14
CA ILE A 140 -0.63 3.90 -4.22
C ILE A 140 -0.55 2.52 -3.55
N GLY A 141 -0.17 1.48 -4.30
CA GLY A 141 0.11 0.16 -3.76
C GLY A 141 1.19 0.20 -2.67
N ASN A 142 2.31 0.88 -2.90
CA ASN A 142 3.33 1.02 -1.86
C ASN A 142 2.80 1.73 -0.60
N LEU A 143 2.04 2.83 -0.76
CA LEU A 143 1.43 3.54 0.39
C LEU A 143 0.51 2.65 1.22
N PHE A 144 -0.37 1.90 0.57
CA PHE A 144 -1.33 1.01 1.25
C PHE A 144 -0.63 -0.17 1.95
N MET A 145 0.42 -0.71 1.35
CA MET A 145 1.24 -1.76 1.97
C MET A 145 1.80 -1.30 3.31
N TRP A 146 2.31 -0.08 3.34
CA TRP A 146 2.86 0.53 4.55
C TRP A 146 1.82 0.89 5.59
N MET A 147 0.64 1.35 5.16
CA MET A 147 -0.51 1.45 6.06
C MET A 147 -0.88 0.09 6.67
N GLY A 148 -0.72 -1.01 5.91
CA GLY A 148 -0.92 -2.37 6.39
C GLY A 148 0.04 -2.80 7.52
N VAL A 149 1.24 -2.22 7.60
CA VAL A 149 2.19 -2.49 8.69
C VAL A 149 1.67 -2.01 10.04
N LEU A 150 0.79 -1.00 10.07
CA LEU A 150 0.12 -0.53 11.29
C LEU A 150 -0.71 -1.63 11.97
N ARG A 151 -1.11 -2.68 11.24
CA ARG A 151 -1.74 -3.88 11.84
C ARG A 151 -0.86 -4.51 12.92
N TYR A 152 0.46 -4.56 12.70
CA TYR A 152 1.39 -5.20 13.63
C TYR A 152 1.59 -4.38 14.91
N LEU A 153 1.40 -3.06 14.86
CA LEU A 153 1.37 -2.21 16.04
C LEU A 153 0.18 -2.55 16.96
N GLY A 154 -0.95 -2.97 16.39
CA GLY A 154 -2.13 -3.39 17.16
C GLY A 154 -1.92 -4.65 18.02
N PHE A 155 -0.86 -5.43 17.78
CA PHE A 155 -0.53 -6.61 18.59
C PHE A 155 0.04 -6.22 19.97
N PHE A 156 0.69 -5.07 20.06
CA PHE A 156 1.25 -4.56 21.30
C PHE A 156 0.22 -3.73 22.08
N ARG A 157 0.00 -4.07 23.35
CA ARG A 157 -0.99 -3.39 24.21
C ARG A 157 -0.78 -1.87 24.29
N ARG A 158 0.48 -1.37 24.21
CA ARG A 158 0.79 0.07 24.25
C ARG A 158 0.40 0.81 22.97
N TYR A 159 0.50 0.18 21.79
CA TYR A 159 0.24 0.83 20.50
C TYR A 159 -1.18 0.55 19.96
N ASN A 160 -1.89 -0.44 20.52
CA ASN A 160 -3.28 -0.74 20.17
C ASN A 160 -4.24 0.46 20.42
N ILE A 161 -4.05 1.21 21.51
CA ILE A 161 -4.84 2.41 21.82
C ILE A 161 -4.65 3.50 20.75
N LEU A 162 -3.43 3.67 20.25
CA LEU A 162 -3.11 4.64 19.20
C LEU A 162 -3.79 4.29 17.85
N VAL A 163 -3.85 2.99 17.53
CA VAL A 163 -4.56 2.51 16.33
C VAL A 163 -6.08 2.69 16.47
N LEU A 164 -6.62 2.48 17.67
CA LEU A 164 -8.04 2.69 17.96
C LEU A 164 -8.45 4.16 17.87
N THR A 165 -7.62 5.09 18.38
CA THR A 165 -7.89 6.53 18.26
C THR A 165 -7.74 7.01 16.82
N LEU A 166 -6.75 6.52 16.07
CA LEU A 166 -6.60 6.82 14.65
C LEU A 166 -7.82 6.36 13.83
N LYS A 167 -8.36 5.17 14.13
CA LYS A 167 -9.57 4.64 13.47
C LYS A 167 -10.82 5.47 13.75
N HIS A 168 -10.91 6.07 14.94
CA HIS A 168 -12.02 6.95 15.30
C HIS A 168 -11.94 8.28 14.55
N HIS A 169 -10.78 8.93 14.55
CA HIS A 169 -10.60 10.22 13.90
C HIS A 169 -10.67 10.16 12.37
N THR A 170 -10.17 9.09 11.76
CA THR A 170 -10.19 8.93 10.29
C THR A 170 -11.61 8.83 9.72
N LEU A 171 -12.58 8.33 10.48
CA LEU A 171 -13.98 8.23 10.00
C LEU A 171 -14.71 9.58 10.09
N ASP A 172 -14.41 10.41 11.07
CA ASP A 172 -15.00 11.74 11.23
C ASP A 172 -14.42 12.73 10.19
N ASP A 173 -13.12 12.69 9.93
CA ASP A 173 -12.45 13.59 8.98
C ASP A 173 -12.81 13.31 7.50
N ILE A 174 -13.13 12.05 7.14
CA ILE A 174 -13.54 11.69 5.77
C ILE A 174 -14.87 12.38 5.40
N GLY A 175 -15.81 12.54 6.35
CA GLY A 175 -17.05 13.27 6.12
C GLY A 175 -16.83 14.75 5.80
N MET A 176 -15.87 15.38 6.48
CA MET A 176 -15.49 16.77 6.24
C MET A 176 -14.71 16.93 4.93
N LEU A 177 -13.84 15.97 4.58
CA LEU A 177 -13.08 15.97 3.32
C LEU A 177 -13.98 15.81 2.09
N ILE A 178 -15.05 15.01 2.18
CA ILE A 178 -16.04 14.86 1.09
C ILE A 178 -16.81 16.18 0.87
N CYS A 179 -17.14 16.91 1.94
CA CYS A 179 -17.77 18.22 1.85
C CYS A 179 -16.84 19.28 1.24
N ASP A 180 -15.54 19.24 1.58
CA ASP A 180 -14.53 20.17 1.05
C ASP A 180 -14.13 19.84 -0.41
N SER A 181 -14.19 18.55 -0.81
CA SER A 181 -13.92 18.11 -2.18
C SER A 181 -14.96 18.59 -3.20
N GLN A 182 -16.20 18.80 -2.78
CA GLN A 182 -17.26 19.42 -3.61
C GLN A 182 -17.04 20.93 -3.78
N ARG A 183 -16.46 21.59 -2.77
CA ARG A 183 -16.17 23.04 -2.79
C ARG A 183 -14.97 23.39 -3.68
N ARG A 184 -14.00 22.48 -3.81
CA ARG A 184 -12.76 22.69 -4.58
C ARG A 184 -12.93 22.57 -6.10
N ARG A 185 -14.08 22.11 -6.61
CA ARG A 185 -14.39 22.00 -8.04
C ARG A 185 -14.80 23.35 -8.69
N LEU A 186 -14.94 24.43 -7.92
CA LEU A 186 -15.39 25.75 -8.38
C LEU A 186 -14.26 26.80 -8.56
N LEU A 187 -13.02 26.51 -8.18
CA LEU A 187 -11.90 27.47 -8.24
C LEU A 187 -10.80 26.98 -9.18
N THR A 188 -11.16 26.61 -10.41
CA THR A 188 -10.19 26.27 -11.45
C THR A 188 -9.66 27.55 -12.09
N SER A 189 -8.49 28.06 -11.68
CA SER A 189 -7.75 29.03 -12.53
C SER A 189 -6.26 29.27 -12.24
N SER A 190 -5.62 28.70 -11.19
CA SER A 190 -4.20 29.04 -10.88
C SER A 190 -3.30 27.88 -10.39
N ASP A 191 -3.65 26.63 -10.67
CA ASP A 191 -3.22 25.46 -9.86
C ASP A 191 -1.96 24.67 -10.28
N SER A 192 -1.03 25.22 -11.07
CA SER A 192 0.09 24.41 -11.58
C SER A 192 1.34 24.39 -10.68
N ILE A 193 1.70 25.49 -10.02
CA ILE A 193 2.94 25.55 -9.18
C ILE A 193 2.69 25.05 -7.75
N LEU A 194 1.54 25.39 -7.18
CA LEU A 194 1.20 25.07 -5.79
C LEU A 194 0.93 23.57 -5.65
N LEU A 195 0.24 22.95 -6.63
CA LEU A 195 -0.01 21.51 -6.66
C LEU A 195 1.28 20.70 -6.83
N TRP A 196 2.25 21.24 -7.57
CA TRP A 196 3.55 20.60 -7.79
C TRP A 196 4.46 20.68 -6.54
N CYS A 197 4.50 21.83 -5.87
CA CYS A 197 5.17 21.99 -4.57
C CYS A 197 4.50 21.17 -3.48
N PHE A 198 3.17 21.13 -3.44
CA PHE A 198 2.43 20.34 -2.46
C PHE A 198 2.64 18.84 -2.69
N GLY A 199 2.65 18.39 -3.95
CA GLY A 199 2.93 17.00 -4.31
C GLY A 199 4.33 16.55 -3.89
N ARG A 200 5.36 17.39 -4.07
CA ARG A 200 6.73 17.08 -3.62
C ARG A 200 6.90 17.17 -2.11
N LEU A 201 6.41 18.24 -1.48
CA LEU A 201 6.49 18.40 -0.03
C LEU A 201 5.75 17.25 0.68
N TYR A 202 4.57 16.89 0.17
CA TYR A 202 3.82 15.73 0.64
C TYR A 202 4.61 14.44 0.47
N LEU A 203 5.17 14.16 -0.71
CA LEU A 203 5.98 12.95 -0.95
C LEU A 203 7.23 12.88 -0.05
N TYR A 204 7.97 13.97 0.11
CA TYR A 204 9.18 13.97 0.94
C TYR A 204 8.85 13.85 2.43
N THR A 205 7.86 14.61 2.91
CA THR A 205 7.44 14.55 4.31
C THR A 205 6.84 13.18 4.63
N PHE A 206 6.05 12.64 3.70
CA PHE A 206 5.51 11.29 3.80
C PHE A 206 6.64 10.26 3.85
N CYS A 207 7.56 10.25 2.88
CA CYS A 207 8.67 9.30 2.84
C CYS A 207 9.58 9.37 4.08
N VAL A 208 9.86 10.56 4.60
CA VAL A 208 10.70 10.74 5.80
C VAL A 208 9.98 10.30 7.08
N LEU A 209 8.72 10.71 7.29
CA LEU A 209 7.92 10.25 8.42
C LEU A 209 7.73 8.73 8.38
N PHE A 210 7.51 8.22 7.19
CA PHE A 210 7.28 6.81 6.93
C PHE A 210 8.55 5.98 7.21
N ALA A 211 9.73 6.42 6.73
CA ALA A 211 11.01 5.80 7.08
C ALA A 211 11.29 5.87 8.59
N TYR A 212 11.01 7.01 9.23
CA TYR A 212 11.19 7.19 10.67
C TYR A 212 10.32 6.24 11.50
N VAL A 213 9.05 6.07 11.14
CA VAL A 213 8.11 5.17 11.84
C VAL A 213 8.58 3.71 11.70
N VAL A 214 9.03 3.29 10.53
CA VAL A 214 9.54 1.92 10.33
C VAL A 214 10.82 1.68 11.11
N ILE A 215 11.78 2.60 11.06
CA ILE A 215 13.03 2.50 11.82
C ILE A 215 12.71 2.45 13.32
N SER A 216 11.82 3.31 13.80
CA SER A 216 11.41 3.35 15.21
C SER A 216 10.72 2.06 15.65
N LEU A 217 9.90 1.47 14.79
CA LEU A 217 9.23 0.19 15.05
C LEU A 217 10.23 -0.96 15.09
N PHE A 218 11.21 -0.98 14.17
CA PHE A 218 12.26 -1.99 14.15
C PHE A 218 13.15 -1.90 15.39
N VAL A 219 13.54 -0.69 15.77
CA VAL A 219 14.29 -0.44 17.01
C VAL A 219 13.48 -0.89 18.23
N ALA A 220 12.18 -0.57 18.29
CA ALA A 220 11.33 -0.98 19.40
C ALA A 220 11.19 -2.51 19.51
N LEU A 221 11.07 -3.22 18.39
CA LEU A 221 10.97 -4.68 18.36
C LEU A 221 12.29 -5.33 18.82
N ILE A 222 13.43 -4.81 18.36
CA ILE A 222 14.75 -5.27 18.83
C ILE A 222 14.91 -4.97 20.32
N LEU A 223 14.48 -3.80 20.80
CA LEU A 223 14.59 -3.43 22.20
C LEU A 223 13.75 -4.34 23.10
N ASP A 224 12.54 -4.68 22.66
CA ASP A 224 11.64 -5.59 23.37
C ASP A 224 12.22 -7.02 23.42
N ALA A 225 12.73 -7.52 22.30
CA ALA A 225 13.43 -8.80 22.25
C ALA A 225 14.70 -8.81 23.12
N TYR A 226 15.44 -7.71 23.13
CA TYR A 226 16.65 -7.55 23.94
C TYR A 226 16.33 -7.57 25.44
N GLU A 227 15.29 -6.85 25.89
CA GLU A 227 14.89 -6.84 27.30
C GLU A 227 14.40 -8.23 27.74
N VAL A 228 13.68 -8.97 26.90
CA VAL A 228 13.32 -10.37 27.17
C VAL A 228 14.57 -11.25 27.32
N ILE A 229 15.56 -11.14 26.43
CA ILE A 229 16.82 -11.90 26.52
C ILE A 229 17.62 -11.51 27.76
N LYS A 230 17.69 -10.21 28.07
CA LYS A 230 18.39 -9.69 29.24
C LYS A 230 17.80 -10.23 30.54
N ILE A 231 16.47 -10.36 30.62
CA ILE A 231 15.80 -11.03 31.75
C ILE A 231 16.27 -12.49 31.85
N TYR A 232 16.34 -13.24 30.75
CA TYR A 232 16.87 -14.61 30.80
C TYR A 232 18.32 -14.71 31.28
N TYR A 233 19.17 -13.71 31.01
CA TYR A 233 20.53 -13.67 31.54
C TYR A 233 20.58 -13.31 33.04
N THR A 234 19.62 -12.53 33.56
CA THR A 234 19.60 -12.15 35.00
C THR A 234 18.82 -13.13 35.87
N THR A 235 17.75 -13.75 35.37
CA THR A 235 16.91 -14.70 36.10
C THR A 235 17.22 -16.16 35.78
N GLY A 236 18.11 -16.42 34.81
CA GLY A 236 18.41 -17.76 34.29
C GLY A 236 17.44 -18.19 33.18
N PHE A 237 17.92 -19.04 32.26
CA PHE A 237 17.09 -19.64 31.20
C PHE A 237 15.98 -20.49 31.83
N PRO A 238 14.79 -20.56 31.18
CA PRO A 238 13.70 -21.36 31.68
C PRO A 238 14.12 -22.83 31.59
N LYS A 239 14.20 -23.50 32.73
CA LYS A 239 14.64 -24.89 32.81
C LYS A 239 13.67 -25.76 32.02
N SER A 240 14.23 -26.65 31.20
CA SER A 240 13.41 -27.66 30.54
C SER A 240 12.88 -28.65 31.59
N LEU A 241 11.72 -29.26 31.31
CA LEU A 241 11.09 -30.26 32.19
C LEU A 241 12.04 -31.42 32.54
N LEU A 242 13.02 -31.68 31.68
CA LEU A 242 14.11 -32.66 31.87
C LEU A 242 15.17 -32.18 32.89
N GLU A 243 15.57 -30.90 32.86
CA GLU A 243 16.52 -30.31 33.83
C GLU A 243 15.92 -30.14 35.23
N GLU A 244 14.62 -29.93 35.31
CA GLU A 244 13.90 -29.89 36.59
C GLU A 244 13.81 -31.29 37.20
N PHE A 245 13.65 -32.32 36.36
CA PHE A 245 13.67 -33.72 36.78
C PHE A 245 15.06 -34.21 37.20
N MET A 246 16.13 -33.78 36.51
CA MET A 246 17.50 -34.17 36.82
C MET A 246 18.09 -33.52 38.08
N ASN A 247 17.63 -32.31 38.45
CA ASN A 247 18.10 -31.60 39.64
C ASN A 247 17.21 -31.82 40.88
N GLY A 248 16.06 -32.47 40.72
CA GLY A 248 15.11 -32.81 41.80
C GLY A 248 15.25 -34.23 42.34
N ALA A 249 16.22 -35.01 41.83
CA ALA A 249 16.63 -36.33 42.33
C ALA A 249 18.01 -36.24 42.97
#